data_AF-A0A164JBI6-F1
#
_entry.id   AF-A0A164JBI6-F1
#
_cell.length_a   1.000
_cell.length_b   1.000
_cell.length_c   1.000
_cell.angle_alpha   90.00
_cell.angle_beta   90.00
_cell.angle_gamma   90.00
#
_symmetry.space_group_name_H-M   'P 1'
#
loop_
_entity.id
_entity.type
_entity.pdbx_description
1 polymer ?
#
loop_
_entity_poly.entity_id
_entity_poly.type
_entity_poly.pdbx_seq_one_letter_code
_entity_poly.pdbx_strand_id
1 'polypeptide(L)'
;LGARLDVQIVVSLLESLGFVISTEKSIKEPTQTLEYTGLTIRTLPLTFALTGKKVADIRKLCKNALVRRKLPLRDLASLLGSLSWATAAIRYAQAHFRSLQSFYTEGLKSTEVNFQASVTITPNTEGDLSWWINDAKFEEGKAIIMSATDISIYTDASLSGWGAVCQGIRTGGPWSRAESNYHINQLELLAALKGLECFTATSFGSTVKLNIDNTTAVSYINKLPTRVIRQLVPSTESAMDGRILKELER
;
A
#
# COMPACT_ATOMS: atom_id res chain seq x y z
N LEU A 1 -21.53 6.68 26.97
CA LEU A 1 -22.25 7.90 27.42
C LEU A 1 -21.56 9.18 26.92
N GLY A 2 -20.23 9.31 27.01
CA GLY A 2 -19.49 10.50 26.53
C GLY A 2 -19.77 10.92 25.08
N ALA A 3 -19.62 10.03 24.09
CA ALA A 3 -19.77 10.40 22.68
C ALA A 3 -21.13 11.02 22.31
N ARG A 4 -22.22 10.63 22.96
CA ARG A 4 -23.55 11.26 22.73
C ARG A 4 -23.60 12.68 23.28
N LEU A 5 -23.00 12.90 24.44
CA LEU A 5 -22.89 14.22 25.05
C LEU A 5 -22.00 15.13 24.18
N ASP A 6 -20.88 14.62 23.67
CA ASP A 6 -19.99 15.36 22.79
C ASP A 6 -20.71 15.81 21.51
N VAL A 7 -21.51 14.93 20.90
CA VAL A 7 -22.35 15.29 19.74
C VAL A 7 -23.33 16.41 20.09
N GLN A 8 -23.98 16.36 21.26
CA GLN A 8 -24.90 17.42 21.70
C GLN A 8 -24.17 18.75 21.89
N ILE A 9 -23.01 18.74 22.54
CA ILE A 9 -22.18 19.94 22.74
C ILE A 9 -21.80 20.56 21.39
N VAL A 10 -21.31 19.74 20.45
CA VAL A 10 -20.90 20.21 19.12
C VAL A 10 -22.09 20.76 18.33
N VAL A 11 -23.25 20.09 18.36
CA VAL A 11 -24.47 20.56 17.70
C VAL A 11 -24.91 21.90 18.28
N SER A 12 -25.03 22.01 19.60
CA SER A 12 -25.43 23.27 20.25
C SER A 12 -24.46 24.42 19.97
N LEU A 13 -23.16 24.14 19.96
CA LEU A 13 -22.15 25.14 19.61
C LEU A 13 -22.34 25.62 18.16
N LEU A 14 -22.45 24.69 17.20
CA LEU A 14 -22.61 25.06 15.79
C LEU A 14 -23.91 25.85 15.54
N GLU A 15 -25.01 25.45 16.17
CA GLU A 15 -26.28 26.18 16.08
C GLU A 15 -26.17 27.58 16.71
N SER A 16 -25.49 27.72 17.85
CA SER A 16 -25.25 29.02 18.49
C SER A 16 -24.40 29.98 17.63
N LEU A 17 -23.57 29.43 16.75
CA LEU A 17 -22.76 30.17 15.78
C LEU A 17 -23.51 30.43 14.45
N GLY A 18 -24.78 30.03 14.35
CA GLY A 18 -25.63 30.27 13.17
C GLY A 18 -25.51 29.20 12.08
N PHE A 19 -24.86 28.06 12.33
CA PHE A 19 -24.86 26.94 11.37
C PHE A 19 -26.17 26.15 11.44
N VAL A 20 -26.64 25.69 10.28
CA VAL A 20 -27.81 24.80 10.16
C VAL A 20 -27.33 23.36 9.96
N ILE A 21 -27.63 22.48 10.91
CA ILE A 21 -27.22 21.08 10.86
C ILE A 21 -28.17 20.26 9.98
N SER A 22 -27.64 19.62 8.94
CA SER A 22 -28.41 18.70 8.09
C SER A 22 -28.72 17.42 8.86
N THR A 23 -29.99 17.22 9.24
CA THR A 23 -30.44 16.02 9.97
C THR A 23 -30.32 14.75 9.13
N GLU A 24 -30.55 14.84 7.82
CA GLU A 24 -30.47 13.69 6.89
C GLU A 24 -29.03 13.21 6.69
N LYS A 25 -28.06 14.13 6.62
CA LYS A 25 -26.65 13.79 6.36
C LYS A 25 -25.85 13.53 7.63
N SER A 26 -26.35 13.94 8.79
CA SER A 26 -25.63 13.82 10.05
C SER A 26 -25.95 12.53 10.77
N ILE A 27 -24.92 11.81 11.20
CA ILE A 27 -25.05 10.64 12.07
C ILE A 27 -24.80 11.11 13.50
N LYS A 28 -25.88 11.17 14.30
CA LYS A 28 -25.84 11.68 15.68
C LYS A 28 -25.67 10.56 16.72
N GLU A 29 -26.04 9.34 16.35
CA GLU A 29 -25.85 8.17 17.20
C GLU A 29 -24.44 7.59 17.01
N PRO A 30 -23.73 7.27 18.11
CA PRO A 30 -22.42 6.64 18.02
C PRO A 30 -22.50 5.34 17.21
N THR A 31 -21.64 5.23 16.21
CA THR A 31 -21.53 4.06 15.32
C THR A 31 -20.09 3.59 15.26
N GLN A 32 -19.90 2.29 15.02
CA GLN A 32 -18.57 1.73 14.79
C GLN A 32 -18.11 1.80 13.33
N THR A 33 -19.01 2.21 12.43
CA THR A 33 -18.78 2.33 10.99
C THR A 33 -19.38 3.65 10.51
N LEU A 34 -18.55 4.52 9.94
CA LEU A 34 -18.94 5.84 9.48
C LEU A 34 -18.39 6.11 8.08
N GLU A 35 -19.23 6.58 7.16
CA GLU A 35 -18.74 7.10 5.88
C GLU A 35 -18.34 8.57 6.03
N TYR A 36 -17.11 8.91 5.61
CA TYR A 36 -16.60 10.27 5.61
C TYR A 36 -15.70 10.49 4.40
N THR A 37 -16.01 11.51 3.60
CA THR A 37 -15.24 11.88 2.39
C THR A 37 -15.05 10.72 1.38
N GLY A 38 -16.02 9.81 1.30
CA GLY A 38 -16.00 8.65 0.41
C GLY A 38 -15.20 7.45 0.93
N LEU A 39 -14.67 7.52 2.16
CA LEU A 39 -14.05 6.42 2.88
C LEU A 39 -14.99 5.92 3.98
N THR A 40 -14.89 4.64 4.31
CA THR A 40 -15.54 4.04 5.47
C THR A 40 -14.53 3.93 6.61
N ILE A 41 -14.76 4.67 7.69
CA ILE A 41 -14.01 4.58 8.94
C ILE A 41 -14.62 3.47 9.78
N ARG A 42 -13.81 2.49 10.18
CA ARG A 42 -14.24 1.41 11.08
C ARG A 42 -13.43 1.47 12.36
N THR A 43 -14.08 1.71 13.48
CA THR A 43 -13.42 1.99 14.77
C THR A 43 -13.03 0.74 15.54
N LEU A 44 -13.70 -0.40 15.33
CA LEU A 44 -13.30 -1.67 15.95
C LEU A 44 -11.97 -2.19 15.38
N PRO A 45 -11.80 -2.37 14.06
CA PRO A 45 -10.51 -2.75 13.49
C PRO A 45 -9.56 -1.54 13.33
N LEU A 46 -10.01 -0.31 13.61
CA LEU A 46 -9.28 0.95 13.37
C LEU A 46 -8.73 1.04 11.94
N THR A 47 -9.59 0.91 10.93
CA THR A 47 -9.22 0.93 9.51
C THR A 47 -9.98 1.98 8.71
N PHE A 48 -9.33 2.54 7.69
CA PHE A 48 -10.01 3.14 6.54
C PHE A 48 -10.27 2.08 5.46
N ALA A 49 -11.51 1.98 5.00
CA ALA A 49 -11.90 1.14 3.88
C ALA A 49 -12.56 1.98 2.78
N LEU A 50 -12.66 1.43 1.57
CA LEU A 50 -13.45 2.06 0.51
C LEU A 50 -14.92 1.70 0.65
N THR A 51 -15.79 2.62 0.22
CA THR A 51 -17.22 2.31 0.09
C THR A 51 -17.45 1.31 -1.05
N GLY A 52 -18.50 0.49 -0.96
CA GLY A 52 -18.82 -0.50 -2.00
C GLY A 52 -18.98 0.12 -3.39
N LYS A 53 -19.51 1.34 -3.47
CA LYS A 53 -19.58 2.13 -4.72
C LYS A 53 -18.20 2.41 -5.30
N LYS A 54 -17.26 2.91 -4.48
CA LYS A 54 -15.88 3.22 -4.93
C LYS A 54 -15.13 1.96 -5.37
N VAL A 55 -15.32 0.84 -4.68
CA VAL A 55 -14.77 -0.45 -5.08
C VAL A 55 -15.29 -0.88 -6.45
N ALA A 56 -16.61 -0.79 -6.66
CA ALA A 56 -17.23 -1.12 -7.94
C ALA A 56 -16.72 -0.22 -9.08
N ASP A 57 -16.58 1.08 -8.84
CA ASP A 57 -16.06 2.04 -9.81
C ASP A 57 -14.60 1.71 -10.20
N ILE A 58 -13.73 1.45 -9.23
CA ILE A 58 -12.32 1.07 -9.47
C ILE A 58 -12.23 -0.23 -10.27
N ARG A 59 -12.97 -1.26 -9.86
CA ARG A 59 -13.01 -2.55 -10.58
C ARG A 59 -13.50 -2.37 -12.01
N LYS A 60 -14.52 -1.54 -12.22
CA LYS A 60 -15.05 -1.22 -13.55
C LYS A 60 -14.01 -0.52 -14.42
N LEU A 61 -13.31 0.49 -13.89
CA LEU A 61 -12.26 1.20 -14.62
C LEU A 61 -11.12 0.25 -15.01
N CYS A 62 -10.66 -0.60 -14.10
CA CYS A 62 -9.59 -1.58 -14.37
C CYS A 62 -10.02 -2.60 -15.43
N LYS A 63 -11.22 -3.18 -15.29
CA LYS A 63 -11.78 -4.13 -16.27
C LYS A 63 -11.91 -3.50 -17.66
N ASN A 64 -12.42 -2.27 -17.74
CA ASN A 64 -12.56 -1.55 -19.00
C ASN A 64 -11.20 -1.30 -19.66
N ALA A 65 -10.18 -0.93 -18.89
CA ALA A 65 -8.82 -0.76 -19.41
C ALA A 65 -8.24 -2.07 -19.97
N LEU A 66 -8.45 -3.20 -19.26
CA LEU A 66 -8.02 -4.52 -19.72
C LEU A 66 -8.75 -4.97 -21.00
N VAL A 67 -10.07 -4.79 -21.06
CA VAL A 67 -10.87 -5.19 -22.23
C VAL A 67 -10.50 -4.36 -23.45
N ARG A 68 -10.34 -3.03 -23.30
CA ARG A 68 -10.01 -2.16 -24.42
C ARG A 68 -8.61 -2.42 -24.97
N ARG A 69 -7.67 -2.83 -24.12
CA ARG A 69 -6.21 -3.01 -24.41
C ARG A 69 -5.48 -1.76 -24.87
N LYS A 70 -6.17 -0.82 -25.52
CA LYS A 70 -5.67 0.47 -26.01
C LYS A 70 -6.58 1.57 -25.49
N LEU A 71 -6.01 2.56 -24.83
CA LEU A 71 -6.75 3.65 -24.17
C LEU A 71 -6.02 4.97 -24.32
N PRO A 72 -6.75 6.11 -24.41
CA PRO A 72 -6.12 7.42 -24.42
C PRO A 72 -5.42 7.71 -23.10
N LEU A 73 -4.34 8.48 -23.16
CA LEU A 73 -3.58 8.89 -21.97
C LEU A 73 -4.46 9.61 -20.93
N ARG A 74 -5.48 10.34 -21.36
CA ARG A 74 -6.48 10.96 -20.48
C ARG A 74 -7.26 9.94 -19.64
N ASP A 75 -7.67 8.84 -20.24
CA ASP A 75 -8.40 7.78 -19.52
C ASP A 75 -7.45 7.08 -18.54
N LEU A 76 -6.20 6.85 -18.95
CA LEU A 76 -5.17 6.28 -18.07
C LEU A 76 -4.86 7.21 -16.88
N ALA A 77 -4.79 8.52 -17.10
CA ALA A 77 -4.61 9.51 -16.04
C ALA A 77 -5.78 9.50 -15.04
N SER A 78 -7.01 9.38 -15.54
CA SER A 78 -8.22 9.30 -14.71
C SER A 78 -8.25 8.03 -13.86
N LEU A 79 -7.84 6.90 -14.44
CA LEU A 79 -7.64 5.64 -13.72
C LEU A 79 -6.56 5.80 -12.63
N LEU A 80 -5.38 6.32 -12.98
CA LEU A 80 -4.30 6.57 -12.02
C LEU A 80 -4.75 7.48 -10.87
N GLY A 81 -5.49 8.56 -11.14
CA GLY A 81 -6.04 9.41 -10.09
C GLY A 81 -6.94 8.65 -9.12
N SER A 82 -7.81 7.78 -9.65
CA SER A 82 -8.72 6.95 -8.85
C SER A 82 -7.94 5.94 -7.98
N LEU A 83 -6.94 5.27 -8.56
CA LEU A 83 -6.09 4.31 -7.83
C LEU A 83 -5.22 5.01 -6.77
N SER A 84 -4.70 6.20 -7.09
CA SER A 84 -3.90 7.01 -6.17
C SER A 84 -4.70 7.38 -4.93
N TRP A 85 -5.94 7.85 -5.11
CA TRP A 85 -6.83 8.16 -4.00
C TRP A 85 -7.14 6.92 -3.15
N ALA A 86 -7.35 5.77 -3.79
CA ALA A 86 -7.64 4.51 -3.12
C ALA A 86 -6.49 3.98 -2.24
N THR A 87 -5.25 4.42 -2.46
CA THR A 87 -4.09 4.00 -1.64
C THR A 87 -4.17 4.44 -0.17
N ALA A 88 -5.06 5.38 0.15
CA ALA A 88 -5.39 5.74 1.53
C ALA A 88 -6.07 4.60 2.32
N ALA A 89 -6.73 3.68 1.62
CA ALA A 89 -7.58 2.66 2.23
C ALA A 89 -7.24 1.22 1.82
N ILE A 90 -6.27 1.01 0.93
CA ILE A 90 -5.92 -0.32 0.42
C ILE A 90 -4.46 -0.63 0.72
N ARG A 91 -4.24 -1.75 1.42
CA ARG A 91 -2.90 -2.26 1.69
C ARG A 91 -2.19 -2.62 0.39
N TYR A 92 -0.90 -2.31 0.33
CA TYR A 92 -0.03 -2.59 -0.81
C TYR A 92 -0.44 -1.95 -2.16
N ALA A 93 -1.47 -1.10 -2.21
CA ALA A 93 -1.92 -0.47 -3.45
C ALA A 93 -0.81 0.31 -4.21
N GLN A 94 0.12 0.94 -3.49
CA GLN A 94 1.28 1.63 -4.07
C GLN A 94 2.18 0.70 -4.88
N ALA A 95 2.22 -0.59 -4.54
CA ALA A 95 2.97 -1.60 -5.26
C ALA A 95 2.43 -1.85 -6.67
N HIS A 96 1.11 -1.89 -6.78
CA HIS A 96 0.36 -2.17 -8.01
C HIS A 96 -0.06 -0.90 -8.74
N PHE A 97 0.64 0.20 -8.47
CA PHE A 97 0.45 1.50 -9.09
C PHE A 97 1.64 1.90 -9.97
N ARG A 98 2.83 1.36 -9.71
CA ARG A 98 4.08 1.84 -10.32
C ARG A 98 4.24 1.47 -11.78
N SER A 99 3.84 0.28 -12.20
CA SER A 99 3.96 -0.11 -13.61
C SER A 99 2.99 0.72 -14.46
N LEU A 100 1.79 0.97 -13.94
CA LEU A 100 0.82 1.92 -14.52
C LEU A 100 1.38 3.36 -14.61
N GLN A 101 2.04 3.85 -13.55
CA GLN A 101 2.63 5.18 -13.53
C GLN A 101 3.80 5.32 -14.52
N SER A 102 4.69 4.32 -14.60
CA SER A 102 5.80 4.29 -15.57
C SER A 102 5.25 4.29 -16.98
N PHE A 103 4.28 3.42 -17.25
CA PHE A 103 3.61 3.30 -18.53
C PHE A 103 2.96 4.61 -18.97
N TYR A 104 2.27 5.32 -18.07
CA TYR A 104 1.71 6.64 -18.34
C TYR A 104 2.80 7.67 -18.68
N THR A 105 3.89 7.69 -17.90
CA THR A 105 5.00 8.63 -18.11
C THR A 105 5.72 8.38 -19.44
N GLU A 106 5.94 7.12 -19.80
CA GLU A 106 6.52 6.70 -21.08
C GLU A 106 5.59 7.07 -22.25
N GLY A 107 4.29 6.89 -22.07
CA GLY A 107 3.27 7.33 -23.02
C GLY A 107 3.30 8.83 -23.25
N LEU A 108 3.37 9.65 -22.19
CA LEU A 108 3.47 11.11 -22.31
C LEU A 108 4.73 11.54 -23.09
N LYS A 109 5.87 10.90 -22.84
CA LYS A 109 7.13 11.19 -23.54
C LYS A 109 7.06 10.82 -25.02
N SER A 110 6.49 9.66 -25.36
CA SER A 110 6.42 9.18 -26.75
C SER A 110 5.38 9.90 -27.60
N THR A 111 4.45 10.62 -26.98
CA THR A 111 3.32 11.28 -27.65
C THR A 111 3.37 12.80 -27.58
N GLU A 112 4.52 13.36 -27.17
CA GLU A 112 4.71 14.81 -26.99
C GLU A 112 3.59 15.44 -26.14
N VAL A 113 3.20 14.75 -25.05
CA VAL A 113 2.16 15.22 -24.11
C VAL A 113 0.75 15.30 -24.73
N ASN A 114 0.48 14.56 -25.80
CA ASN A 114 -0.86 14.47 -26.37
C ASN A 114 -1.77 13.54 -25.54
N PHE A 115 -2.61 14.12 -24.69
CA PHE A 115 -3.55 13.37 -23.84
C PHE A 115 -4.59 12.52 -24.60
N GLN A 116 -4.83 12.79 -25.88
CA GLN A 116 -5.74 12.00 -26.72
C GLN A 116 -5.03 10.83 -27.41
N ALA A 117 -3.69 10.83 -27.42
CA ALA A 117 -2.93 9.73 -27.95
C ALA A 117 -3.21 8.46 -27.14
N SER A 118 -3.40 7.36 -27.88
CA SER A 118 -3.75 6.08 -27.29
C SER A 118 -2.52 5.21 -27.10
N VAL A 119 -2.40 4.65 -25.90
CA VAL A 119 -1.33 3.74 -25.49
C VAL A 119 -1.87 2.33 -25.32
N THR A 120 -1.04 1.33 -25.61
CA THR A 120 -1.41 -0.09 -25.51
C THR A 120 -0.88 -0.69 -24.22
N ILE A 121 -1.77 -1.34 -23.45
CA ILE A 121 -1.45 -2.01 -22.18
C ILE A 121 -0.31 -3.01 -22.38
N THR A 122 0.72 -2.92 -21.53
CA THR A 122 1.84 -3.87 -21.48
C THR A 122 1.55 -5.02 -20.50
N PRO A 123 2.25 -6.16 -20.58
CA PRO A 123 2.08 -7.26 -19.63
C PRO A 123 2.25 -6.85 -18.15
N ASN A 124 3.19 -5.95 -17.86
CA ASN A 124 3.40 -5.44 -16.50
C ASN A 124 2.20 -4.61 -16.01
N THR A 125 1.67 -3.77 -16.90
CA THR A 125 0.48 -2.95 -16.64
C THR A 125 -0.76 -3.82 -16.45
N GLU A 126 -0.90 -4.88 -17.23
CA GLU A 126 -1.96 -5.88 -17.08
C GLU A 126 -1.88 -6.60 -15.73
N GLY A 127 -0.68 -6.94 -15.26
CA GLY A 127 -0.48 -7.53 -13.94
C GLY A 127 -0.93 -6.60 -12.81
N ASP A 128 -0.63 -5.30 -12.91
CA ASP A 128 -1.12 -4.31 -11.94
C ASP A 128 -2.65 -4.20 -11.99
N LEU A 129 -3.25 -4.06 -13.18
CA LEU A 129 -4.71 -3.97 -13.34
C LEU A 129 -5.45 -5.21 -12.84
N SER A 130 -4.89 -6.40 -13.08
CA SER A 130 -5.46 -7.68 -12.65
C SER A 130 -5.47 -7.78 -11.13
N TRP A 131 -4.38 -7.36 -10.47
CA TRP A 131 -4.31 -7.31 -9.01
C TRP A 131 -5.42 -6.42 -8.42
N TRP A 132 -5.66 -5.24 -8.99
CA TRP A 132 -6.75 -4.37 -8.56
C TRP A 132 -8.16 -4.98 -8.71
N ILE A 133 -8.31 -5.95 -9.60
CA ILE A 133 -9.60 -6.61 -9.84
C ILE A 133 -9.80 -7.79 -8.89
N ASN A 134 -8.78 -8.65 -8.78
CA ASN A 134 -8.90 -9.97 -8.17
C ASN A 134 -8.32 -10.05 -6.76
N ASP A 135 -7.22 -9.35 -6.50
CA ASP A 135 -6.37 -9.60 -5.32
C ASP A 135 -6.40 -8.45 -4.32
N ALA A 136 -6.77 -7.23 -4.76
CA ALA A 136 -6.92 -6.09 -3.89
C ALA A 136 -7.99 -6.37 -2.82
N LYS A 137 -7.55 -6.47 -1.57
CA LYS A 137 -8.38 -6.79 -0.40
C LYS A 137 -9.15 -5.58 0.11
N PHE A 138 -10.08 -5.09 -0.70
CA PHE A 138 -10.89 -3.88 -0.42
C PHE A 138 -11.60 -3.95 0.93
N GLU A 139 -12.07 -5.13 1.32
CA GLU A 139 -12.84 -5.33 2.57
C GLU A 139 -11.97 -5.21 3.83
N GLU A 140 -10.67 -5.52 3.74
CA GLU A 140 -9.78 -5.46 4.91
C GLU A 140 -9.43 -4.02 5.29
N GLY A 141 -9.46 -3.11 4.33
CA GLY A 141 -9.07 -1.72 4.54
C GLY A 141 -7.59 -1.57 4.91
N LYS A 142 -7.20 -0.35 5.28
CA LYS A 142 -5.86 0.01 5.75
C LYS A 142 -5.95 0.51 7.19
N ALA A 143 -5.11 -0.03 8.07
CA ALA A 143 -5.06 0.38 9.47
C ALA A 143 -4.72 1.88 9.59
N ILE A 144 -5.42 2.56 10.50
CA ILE A 144 -5.21 3.98 10.86
C ILE A 144 -4.03 4.09 11.82
N ILE A 145 -3.96 3.16 12.77
CA ILE A 145 -2.90 3.06 13.77
C ILE A 145 -2.25 1.70 13.57
N MET A 146 -0.92 1.67 13.56
CA MET A 146 -0.19 0.43 13.49
C MET A 146 -0.16 -0.24 14.86
N SER A 147 -0.38 -1.56 14.89
CA SER A 147 -0.30 -2.34 16.12
C SER A 147 1.09 -2.26 16.74
N ALA A 148 1.19 -2.58 18.04
CA ALA A 148 2.48 -2.74 18.70
C ALA A 148 3.36 -3.76 17.95
N THR A 149 4.67 -3.53 17.94
CA THR A 149 5.63 -4.42 17.28
C THR A 149 5.76 -5.73 18.07
N ASP A 150 5.53 -6.86 17.41
CA ASP A 150 5.73 -8.19 17.98
C ASP A 150 7.17 -8.69 17.79
N ILE A 151 7.76 -8.39 16.63
CA ILE A 151 9.07 -8.91 16.21
C ILE A 151 9.94 -7.76 15.72
N SER A 152 11.14 -7.59 16.30
CA SER A 152 12.14 -6.62 15.82
C SER A 152 13.32 -7.35 15.18
N ILE A 153 13.52 -7.10 13.88
CA ILE A 153 14.60 -7.66 13.08
C ILE A 153 15.55 -6.53 12.71
N TYR A 154 16.83 -6.73 12.91
CA TYR A 154 17.91 -5.84 12.48
C TYR A 154 18.61 -6.51 11.30
N THR A 155 18.83 -5.80 10.20
CA THR A 155 19.53 -6.35 9.05
C THR A 155 20.63 -5.42 8.59
N ASP A 156 21.69 -6.01 8.05
CA ASP A 156 22.84 -5.30 7.50
C ASP A 156 23.33 -6.03 6.24
N ALA A 157 23.82 -5.27 5.28
CA ALA A 157 24.38 -5.76 4.03
C ALA A 157 25.79 -5.19 3.80
N SER A 158 26.69 -6.08 3.41
CA SER A 158 28.03 -5.72 2.94
C SER A 158 28.18 -6.13 1.47
N LEU A 159 29.32 -5.81 0.84
CA LEU A 159 29.63 -6.31 -0.50
C LEU A 159 29.91 -7.83 -0.53
N SER A 160 30.20 -8.45 0.62
CA SER A 160 30.54 -9.87 0.72
C SER A 160 29.36 -10.76 1.15
N GLY A 161 28.41 -10.22 1.90
CA GLY A 161 27.30 -10.99 2.44
C GLY A 161 26.31 -10.13 3.23
N TRP A 162 25.36 -10.81 3.87
CA TRP A 162 24.33 -10.21 4.72
C TRP A 162 24.30 -10.80 6.12
N GLY A 163 23.74 -10.02 7.03
CA GLY A 163 23.41 -10.46 8.38
C GLY A 163 22.02 -10.00 8.78
N ALA A 164 21.39 -10.77 9.65
CA ALA A 164 20.17 -10.37 10.34
C ALA A 164 20.16 -10.87 11.78
N VAL A 165 19.56 -10.09 12.68
CA VAL A 165 19.44 -10.39 14.11
C VAL A 165 18.02 -10.17 14.58
N CYS A 166 17.46 -11.12 15.32
CA CYS A 166 16.16 -11.00 15.96
C CYS A 166 16.21 -11.62 17.36
N GLN A 167 15.84 -10.86 18.39
CA GLN A 167 15.83 -11.33 19.79
C GLN A 167 17.14 -12.02 20.23
N GLY A 168 18.29 -11.51 19.79
CA GLY A 168 19.61 -12.07 20.10
C GLY A 168 20.05 -13.25 19.21
N ILE A 169 19.15 -13.82 18.41
CA ILE A 169 19.47 -14.86 17.42
C ILE A 169 20.01 -14.19 16.16
N ARG A 170 21.13 -14.71 15.64
CA ARG A 170 21.79 -14.18 14.43
C ARG A 170 21.67 -15.18 13.28
N THR A 171 21.47 -14.66 12.07
CA THR A 171 21.54 -15.42 10.82
C THR A 171 22.29 -14.58 9.78
N GLY A 172 22.80 -15.21 8.74
CA GLY A 172 23.54 -14.52 7.69
C GLY A 172 24.31 -15.48 6.79
N GLY A 173 24.91 -14.92 5.75
CA GLY A 173 25.70 -15.72 4.81
C GLY A 173 26.30 -14.87 3.69
N PRO A 174 27.19 -15.48 2.89
CA PRO A 174 27.72 -14.82 1.71
C PRO A 174 26.62 -14.60 0.66
N TRP A 175 26.83 -13.62 -0.20
CA TRP A 175 26.03 -13.49 -1.41
C TRP A 175 26.35 -14.59 -2.41
N SER A 176 25.35 -15.03 -3.17
CA SER A 176 25.62 -15.76 -4.40
C SER A 176 26.36 -14.87 -5.40
N ARG A 177 27.00 -15.47 -6.39
CA ARG A 177 27.72 -14.72 -7.46
C ARG A 177 26.82 -13.76 -8.23
N ALA A 178 25.52 -14.07 -8.35
CA ALA A 178 24.57 -13.20 -9.02
C ALA A 178 24.22 -12.01 -8.12
N GLU A 179 23.90 -12.27 -6.85
CA GLU A 179 23.54 -11.26 -5.86
C GLU A 179 24.70 -10.30 -5.59
N SER A 180 25.95 -10.78 -5.54
CA SER A 180 27.13 -9.94 -5.25
C SER A 180 27.37 -8.83 -6.28
N ASN A 181 26.75 -8.92 -7.46
CA ASN A 181 26.84 -7.88 -8.49
C ASN A 181 25.80 -6.77 -8.31
N TYR A 182 24.90 -6.89 -7.34
CA TYR A 182 23.89 -5.89 -7.06
C TYR A 182 24.47 -4.66 -6.38
N HIS A 183 23.86 -3.51 -6.64
CA HIS A 183 24.21 -2.27 -5.97
C HIS A 183 23.90 -2.39 -4.46
N ILE A 184 24.66 -1.70 -3.60
CA ILE A 184 24.50 -1.79 -2.15
C ILE A 184 23.04 -1.60 -1.69
N ASN A 185 22.32 -0.60 -2.20
CA ASN A 185 20.90 -0.40 -1.89
C ASN A 185 19.99 -1.61 -2.22
N GLN A 186 20.32 -2.41 -3.25
CA GLN A 186 19.60 -3.65 -3.56
C GLN A 186 19.99 -4.78 -2.59
N LEU A 187 21.27 -4.86 -2.23
CA LEU A 187 21.77 -5.81 -1.23
C LEU A 187 21.13 -5.58 0.14
N GLU A 188 20.93 -4.31 0.54
CA GLU A 188 20.22 -3.93 1.77
C GLU A 188 18.76 -4.42 1.77
N LEU A 189 18.04 -4.18 0.67
CA LEU A 189 16.67 -4.67 0.51
C LEU A 189 16.61 -6.21 0.50
N LEU A 190 17.62 -6.85 -0.08
CA LEU A 190 17.72 -8.30 -0.12
C LEU A 190 18.06 -8.90 1.25
N ALA A 191 18.95 -8.26 2.03
CA ALA A 191 19.25 -8.64 3.41
C ALA A 191 17.99 -8.52 4.29
N ALA A 192 17.24 -7.43 4.15
CA ALA A 192 15.96 -7.23 4.82
C ALA A 192 14.94 -8.33 4.47
N LEU A 193 14.88 -8.76 3.21
CA LEU A 193 14.02 -9.85 2.76
C LEU A 193 14.45 -11.20 3.34
N LYS A 194 15.73 -11.56 3.24
CA LYS A 194 16.24 -12.83 3.78
C LYS A 194 16.10 -12.89 5.30
N GLY A 195 16.36 -11.80 6.01
CA GLY A 195 16.17 -11.70 7.45
C GLY A 195 14.71 -11.91 7.86
N LEU A 196 13.79 -11.28 7.12
CA LEU A 196 12.36 -11.51 7.30
C LEU A 196 11.98 -12.97 7.08
N GLU A 197 12.37 -13.57 5.94
CA GLU A 197 12.08 -14.98 5.63
C GLU A 197 12.59 -15.93 6.72
N CYS A 198 13.80 -15.68 7.25
CA CYS A 198 14.37 -16.50 8.31
C CYS A 198 13.60 -16.41 9.63
N PHE A 199 13.26 -15.19 10.06
CA PHE A 199 12.69 -14.98 11.41
C PHE A 199 11.17 -15.02 11.46
N THR A 200 10.48 -15.01 10.32
CA THR A 200 9.02 -15.05 10.26
C THR A 200 8.47 -16.24 9.48
N ALA A 201 9.28 -17.28 9.24
CA ALA A 201 8.85 -18.48 8.52
C ALA A 201 7.61 -19.14 9.15
N THR A 202 7.53 -19.12 10.49
CA THR A 202 6.45 -19.74 11.29
C THR A 202 5.51 -18.72 11.94
N SER A 203 5.73 -17.43 11.73
CA SER A 203 4.92 -16.36 12.35
C SER A 203 3.77 -15.97 11.44
N PHE A 204 2.57 -15.85 11.98
CA PHE A 204 1.37 -15.44 11.25
C PHE A 204 0.65 -14.32 12.00
N GLY A 205 0.18 -13.29 11.28
CA GLY A 205 -0.52 -12.16 11.86
C GLY A 205 0.31 -11.24 12.75
N SER A 206 1.65 -11.37 12.74
CA SER A 206 2.56 -10.56 13.56
C SER A 206 2.92 -9.23 12.92
N THR A 207 3.14 -8.22 13.74
CA THR A 207 3.71 -6.93 13.36
C THR A 207 5.23 -7.01 13.48
N VAL A 208 5.93 -6.71 12.40
CA VAL A 208 7.38 -6.82 12.32
C VAL A 208 7.96 -5.42 12.19
N LYS A 209 8.90 -5.03 13.05
CA LYS A 209 9.76 -3.86 12.84
C LYS A 209 11.05 -4.34 12.19
N LEU A 210 11.36 -3.81 11.02
CA LEU A 210 12.71 -3.96 10.46
C LEU A 210 13.52 -2.73 10.88
N ASN A 211 14.80 -2.93 11.17
CA ASN A 211 15.76 -1.87 11.46
C ASN A 211 16.90 -2.03 10.46
N ILE A 212 17.11 -0.99 9.65
CA ILE A 212 18.08 -0.94 8.55
C ILE A 212 18.78 0.41 8.64
N ASP A 213 20.10 0.43 8.57
CA ASP A 213 20.91 1.66 8.65
C ASP A 213 20.96 2.43 7.32
N ASN A 214 20.74 1.75 6.19
CA ASN A 214 20.63 2.37 4.87
C ASN A 214 19.31 3.14 4.69
N THR A 215 19.41 4.47 4.79
CA THR A 215 18.28 5.39 4.60
C THR A 215 17.57 5.27 3.25
N THR A 216 18.27 4.87 2.18
CA THR A 216 17.66 4.65 0.87
C THR A 216 16.77 3.42 0.93
N ALA A 217 17.26 2.29 1.44
CA ALA A 217 16.48 1.08 1.61
C ALA A 217 15.25 1.30 2.51
N VAL A 218 15.42 1.99 3.64
CA VAL A 218 14.31 2.42 4.53
C VAL A 218 13.28 3.23 3.75
N SER A 219 13.71 4.26 3.01
CA SER A 219 12.80 5.07 2.20
C SER A 219 12.09 4.25 1.12
N TYR A 220 12.74 3.25 0.52
CA TYR A 220 12.12 2.38 -0.48
C TYR A 220 11.06 1.48 0.16
N ILE A 221 11.33 0.87 1.31
CA ILE A 221 10.33 0.02 1.97
C ILE A 221 9.14 0.87 2.46
N ASN A 222 9.39 2.00 3.12
CA ASN A 222 8.34 2.85 3.69
C ASN A 222 7.46 3.51 2.61
N LYS A 223 8.02 3.81 1.43
CA LYS A 223 7.25 4.37 0.30
C LYS A 223 6.60 3.29 -0.59
N LEU A 224 6.84 1.99 -0.30
CA LEU A 224 6.38 0.83 -1.06
C LEU A 224 6.39 0.97 -2.61
N PRO A 225 7.46 1.40 -3.31
CA PRO A 225 7.61 1.18 -4.74
C PRO A 225 8.20 -0.22 -4.97
N THR A 226 7.37 -1.23 -5.17
CA THR A 226 7.72 -2.68 -5.28
C THR A 226 8.47 -3.10 -6.54
N ARG A 227 9.09 -2.19 -7.31
CA ARG A 227 9.81 -2.63 -8.53
C ARG A 227 10.99 -3.56 -8.20
N VAL A 228 11.62 -3.40 -7.03
CA VAL A 228 12.74 -4.24 -6.58
C VAL A 228 12.26 -5.51 -5.87
N ILE A 229 11.19 -5.45 -5.06
CA ILE A 229 10.66 -6.63 -4.34
C ILE A 229 10.06 -7.65 -5.33
N ARG A 230 9.34 -7.19 -6.37
CA ARG A 230 8.70 -8.06 -7.37
C ARG A 230 9.71 -8.73 -8.33
N GLN A 231 10.89 -8.13 -8.52
CA GLN A 231 11.98 -8.73 -9.32
C GLN A 231 12.86 -9.69 -8.52
N LEU A 232 12.96 -9.52 -7.20
CA LEU A 232 13.78 -10.38 -6.35
C LEU A 232 13.09 -11.71 -6.03
N VAL A 233 11.75 -11.74 -5.89
CA VAL A 233 11.00 -12.99 -5.62
C VAL A 233 9.59 -12.95 -6.26
N PRO A 234 9.32 -13.73 -7.32
CA PRO A 234 8.00 -13.80 -7.97
C PRO A 234 6.87 -14.34 -7.08
N SER A 235 7.20 -14.96 -5.95
CA SER A 235 6.29 -15.78 -5.12
C SER A 235 5.75 -15.09 -3.86
N THR A 236 6.05 -13.81 -3.62
CA THR A 236 5.77 -13.15 -2.33
C THR A 236 4.31 -12.76 -2.09
N GLU A 237 3.44 -12.86 -3.09
CA GLU A 237 2.02 -12.51 -2.89
C GLU A 237 1.38 -13.43 -1.82
N SER A 238 1.70 -14.73 -1.75
CA SER A 238 1.17 -15.59 -0.66
C SER A 238 1.90 -15.43 0.68
N ALA A 239 3.15 -14.94 0.68
CA ALA A 239 3.95 -14.74 1.89
C ALA A 239 3.64 -13.40 2.59
N MET A 240 3.26 -12.36 1.84
CA MET A 240 2.94 -11.04 2.41
C MET A 240 1.46 -10.87 2.77
N ASP A 241 0.57 -11.71 2.23
CA ASP A 241 -0.89 -11.55 2.34
C ASP A 241 -1.52 -11.86 3.71
N GLY A 242 -0.70 -12.10 4.73
CA GLY A 242 -1.16 -12.27 6.11
C GLY A 242 -0.07 -12.10 7.17
N ARG A 243 1.11 -11.58 6.81
CA ARG A 243 2.30 -11.75 7.66
C ARG A 243 2.96 -10.47 8.17
N ILE A 244 2.61 -9.28 7.69
CA ILE A 244 3.48 -8.11 7.92
C ILE A 244 2.71 -6.77 7.93
N LEU A 245 2.63 -6.14 9.10
CA LEU A 245 2.54 -4.68 9.25
C LEU A 245 3.95 -4.21 9.64
N LYS A 246 4.54 -3.26 8.90
CA LYS A 246 5.95 -2.84 9.08
C LYS A 246 6.08 -1.33 9.24
N GLU A 247 6.65 -0.92 10.37
CA GLU A 247 7.41 0.33 10.49
C GLU A 247 8.90 0.01 10.39
N LEU A 248 9.62 0.86 9.64
CA LEU A 248 11.06 1.00 9.76
C LEU A 248 11.32 2.42 10.26
N GLU A 249 11.72 2.51 11.52
CA GLU A 249 12.38 3.70 12.06
C GLU A 249 13.87 3.43 12.17
N ARG A 250 14.64 4.52 12.12
CA ARG A 250 16.09 4.54 12.36
C ARG A 250 16.46 3.92 13.70
#